data_AF-A0A6V7LKB4-F1
#
_entry.id   AF-A0A6V7LKB4-F1
#
_cell.length_a   1.000
_cell.length_b   1.000
_cell.length_c   1.000
_cell.angle_alpha   90.00
_cell.angle_beta   90.00
_cell.angle_gamma   90.00
#
_symmetry.space_group_name_H-M   'P 1'
#
loop_
_entity.id
_entity.type
_entity.pdbx_description
1 polymer ?
#
loop_
_entity_poly.entity_id
_entity_poly.type
_entity_poly.pdbx_seq_one_letter_code
_entity_poly.pdbx_strand_id
1 'polypeptide(L)'
;GTQLVNELIDIYGLDVVQAYMGHIQCNAETAVREMLTSVGEKLYSKTGSNTVTARDYLDDGSVIQLRLQFNVDKGEAVFDFT
;
A
#
# COMPACT_ATOMS: atom_id res chain seq x y z
N GLY A 1 -8.15 0.92 -20.53
CA GLY A 1 -8.60 0.77 -19.12
C GLY A 1 -10.05 1.16 -19.00
N THR A 2 -10.36 2.45 -19.11
CA THR A 2 -11.72 3.01 -18.97
C THR A 2 -12.74 2.46 -19.98
N GLN A 3 -12.33 2.12 -21.21
CA GLN A 3 -13.19 1.53 -22.22
C GLN A 3 -13.84 0.20 -21.78
N LEU A 4 -13.07 -0.70 -21.19
CA LEU A 4 -13.57 -1.98 -20.67
C LEU A 4 -14.54 -1.81 -19.49
N VAL A 5 -14.30 -0.80 -18.64
CA VAL A 5 -15.20 -0.49 -17.53
C VAL A 5 -16.54 0.04 -18.06
N ASN A 6 -16.51 0.89 -19.09
CA ASN A 6 -17.72 1.39 -19.74
C ASN A 6 -18.51 0.26 -20.42
N GLU A 7 -17.85 -0.64 -21.14
CA GLU A 7 -18.51 -1.82 -21.74
C GLU A 7 -19.16 -2.73 -20.70
N LEU A 8 -18.51 -2.92 -19.54
CA LEU A 8 -19.09 -3.70 -18.42
C LEU A 8 -20.30 -2.99 -17.80
N ILE A 9 -20.28 -1.65 -17.72
CA ILE A 9 -21.42 -0.85 -17.24
C ILE A 9 -22.59 -0.99 -18.22
N ASP A 10 -22.34 -1.00 -19.52
CA ASP A 10 -23.38 -1.14 -20.54
C ASP A 10 -24.04 -2.53 -20.53
N ILE A 11 -23.30 -3.59 -20.16
CA ILE A 11 -23.81 -4.97 -20.11
C ILE A 11 -24.47 -5.30 -18.77
N TYR A 12 -23.88 -4.87 -17.65
CA TYR A 12 -24.27 -5.30 -16.30
C TYR A 12 -24.92 -4.21 -15.45
N GLY A 13 -24.92 -2.96 -15.91
CA GLY A 13 -25.41 -1.82 -15.14
C GLY A 13 -24.34 -1.19 -14.25
N LEU A 14 -24.50 0.11 -14.00
CA LEU A 14 -23.54 0.89 -13.22
C LEU A 14 -23.45 0.43 -11.76
N ASP A 15 -24.56 0.06 -11.17
CA ASP A 15 -24.69 -0.42 -9.80
C ASP A 15 -23.91 -1.71 -9.55
N VAL A 16 -24.00 -2.67 -10.47
CA VAL A 16 -23.28 -3.95 -10.38
C VAL A 16 -21.77 -3.75 -10.53
N VAL A 17 -21.34 -2.94 -11.49
CA VAL A 17 -19.90 -2.67 -11.70
C VAL A 17 -19.31 -1.91 -10.52
N GLN A 18 -20.04 -0.94 -9.95
CA GLN A 18 -19.58 -0.22 -8.76
C GLN A 18 -19.47 -1.13 -7.53
N ALA A 19 -20.44 -2.00 -7.29
CA ALA A 19 -20.37 -2.99 -6.21
C ALA A 19 -19.16 -3.92 -6.38
N TYR A 20 -18.93 -4.42 -7.60
CA TYR A 20 -17.77 -5.27 -7.92
C TYR A 20 -16.43 -4.55 -7.72
N MET A 21 -16.32 -3.28 -8.13
CA MET A 21 -15.13 -2.47 -7.89
C MET A 21 -14.87 -2.26 -6.40
N GLY A 22 -15.93 -2.08 -5.60
CA GLY A 22 -15.83 -2.04 -4.15
C GLY A 22 -15.20 -3.31 -3.57
N HIS A 23 -15.62 -4.49 -4.05
CA HIS A 23 -15.03 -5.76 -3.62
C HIS A 23 -13.55 -5.90 -4.02
N ILE A 24 -13.17 -5.48 -5.23
CA ILE A 24 -11.77 -5.49 -5.67
C ILE A 24 -10.91 -4.59 -4.77
N GLN A 25 -11.38 -3.38 -4.49
CA GLN A 25 -10.66 -2.42 -3.65
C GLN A 25 -10.51 -2.93 -2.22
N CYS A 26 -11.58 -3.48 -1.64
CA CYS A 26 -11.55 -4.07 -0.30
C CYS A 26 -10.57 -5.25 -0.21
N ASN A 27 -10.57 -6.14 -1.21
CA ASN A 27 -9.62 -7.24 -1.27
C ASN A 27 -8.17 -6.75 -1.41
N ALA A 28 -7.93 -5.74 -2.25
CA ALA A 28 -6.61 -5.13 -2.40
C ALA A 28 -6.15 -4.47 -1.09
N GLU A 29 -7.02 -3.74 -0.40
CA GLU A 29 -6.73 -3.17 0.92
C GLU A 29 -6.32 -4.25 1.91
N THR A 30 -7.11 -5.34 1.99
CA THR A 30 -6.85 -6.45 2.91
C THR A 30 -5.48 -7.09 2.62
N ALA A 31 -5.19 -7.37 1.35
CA ALA A 31 -3.91 -7.94 0.94
C ALA A 31 -2.72 -7.03 1.30
N VAL A 32 -2.88 -5.71 1.17
CA VAL A 32 -1.84 -4.75 1.54
C VAL A 32 -1.66 -4.70 3.06
N ARG A 33 -2.73 -4.72 3.85
CA ARG A 33 -2.66 -4.74 5.33
C ARG A 33 -1.90 -5.98 5.82
N GLU A 34 -2.23 -7.16 5.30
CA GLU A 34 -1.54 -8.41 5.63
C GLU A 34 -0.04 -8.36 5.27
N MET A 35 0.28 -7.79 4.11
CA MET A 35 1.66 -7.60 3.67
C MET A 35 2.42 -6.67 4.62
N LEU A 36 1.83 -5.53 5.02
CA LEU A 36 2.44 -4.59 5.96
C LEU A 36 2.64 -5.19 7.36
N THR A 37 1.67 -5.95 7.87
CA THR A 37 1.81 -6.71 9.13
C THR A 37 2.98 -7.70 9.03
N SER A 38 3.04 -8.53 7.98
CA SER A 38 4.12 -9.52 7.80
C SER A 38 5.50 -8.87 7.71
N VAL A 39 5.61 -7.75 6.99
CA VAL A 39 6.86 -6.99 6.85
C VAL A 39 7.26 -6.37 8.20
N GLY A 40 6.31 -5.77 8.91
CA GLY A 40 6.55 -5.16 10.23
C GLY A 40 7.02 -6.18 11.27
N GLU A 41 6.40 -7.36 11.35
CA GLU A 41 6.83 -8.45 12.24
C GLU A 41 8.25 -8.96 11.91
N LYS A 42 8.56 -9.11 10.61
CA LYS A 42 9.91 -9.48 10.15
C LYS A 42 10.94 -8.41 10.47
N LEU A 43 10.56 -7.14 10.41
CA LEU A 43 11.44 -6.03 10.79
C LEU A 43 11.69 -6.03 12.30
N TYR A 44 10.63 -6.13 13.10
CA TYR A 44 10.70 -6.13 14.56
C TYR A 44 11.53 -7.29 15.08
N SER A 45 11.33 -8.50 14.55
CA SER A 45 12.12 -9.68 14.94
C SER A 45 13.62 -9.56 14.62
N LYS A 46 13.98 -8.82 13.56
CA LYS A 46 15.39 -8.60 13.17
C LYS A 46 16.06 -7.45 13.89
N THR A 47 15.32 -6.39 14.18
CA THR A 47 15.89 -5.09 14.61
C THR A 47 15.43 -4.64 15.99
N GLY A 48 14.39 -5.26 16.55
CA GLY A 48 13.71 -4.81 17.77
C GLY A 48 12.92 -3.51 17.60
N SER A 49 12.75 -3.02 16.36
CA SER A 49 12.14 -1.73 16.06
C SER A 49 11.06 -1.87 14.98
N ASN A 50 9.99 -1.09 15.13
CA ASN A 50 8.95 -0.93 14.10
C ASN A 50 9.23 0.23 13.13
N THR A 51 10.42 0.84 13.22
CA THR A 51 10.85 1.95 12.38
C THR A 51 12.14 1.58 11.64
N VAL A 52 12.18 1.88 10.34
CA VAL A 52 13.38 1.77 9.51
C VAL A 52 13.59 3.06 8.73
N THR A 53 14.84 3.43 8.52
CA THR A 53 15.23 4.62 7.75
C THR A 53 16.19 4.20 6.63
N ALA A 54 15.96 4.71 5.44
CA ALA A 54 16.86 4.60 4.30
C ALA A 54 17.24 6.00 3.81
N ARG A 55 18.49 6.17 3.42
CA ARG A 55 19.01 7.41 2.83
C ARG A 55 19.88 7.03 1.63
N ASP A 56 19.67 7.73 0.52
CA ASP A 56 20.41 7.57 -0.72
C ASP A 56 20.70 8.95 -1.35
N TYR A 57 21.50 8.98 -2.42
CA TYR A 57 21.91 10.20 -3.09
C TYR A 57 21.59 10.12 -4.59
N LEU A 58 21.02 11.19 -5.13
CA LEU A 58 20.78 11.34 -6.57
C LEU A 58 22.07 11.80 -7.28
N ASP A 59 22.07 11.73 -8.61
CA ASP A 59 23.24 12.06 -9.45
C ASP A 59 23.72 13.52 -9.29
N ASP A 60 22.84 14.42 -8.85
CA ASP A 60 23.15 15.83 -8.55
C ASP A 60 23.67 16.05 -7.12
N GLY A 61 23.82 14.96 -6.34
CA GLY A 61 24.26 14.98 -4.95
C GLY A 61 23.15 15.29 -3.94
N SER A 62 21.91 15.51 -4.37
CA SER A 62 20.78 15.72 -3.46
C SER A 62 20.42 14.43 -2.72
N VAL A 63 19.99 14.58 -1.47
CA VAL A 63 19.67 13.46 -0.58
C VAL A 63 18.21 13.07 -0.77
N ILE A 64 17.96 11.79 -1.01
CA ILE A 64 16.64 11.19 -0.88
C ILE A 64 16.62 10.34 0.40
N GLN A 65 15.69 10.61 1.30
CA GLN A 65 15.53 9.86 2.53
C GLN A 65 14.09 9.42 2.73
N LEU A 66 13.93 8.25 3.35
CA LEU A 66 12.64 7.66 3.66
C LEU A 66 12.70 7.04 5.05
N ARG A 67 11.82 7.51 5.93
CA ARG A 67 11.54 6.88 7.21
C ARG A 67 10.21 6.13 7.10
N LEU A 68 10.24 4.82 7.36
CA LEU A 68 9.06 3.98 7.43
C LEU A 68 8.78 3.63 8.89
N GLN A 69 7.53 3.79 9.30
CA GLN A 69 7.05 3.37 10.61
C GLN A 69 5.85 2.46 10.45
N PHE A 70 5.96 1.24 10.95
CA PHE A 70 4.92 0.21 10.86
C PHE A 70 4.05 0.16 12.12
N ASN A 71 2.75 -0.01 11.92
CA ASN A 71 1.81 -0.40 12.94
C ASN A 71 1.29 -1.81 12.57
N VAL A 72 1.90 -2.81 13.20
CA VAL A 72 1.62 -4.23 12.93
C VAL A 72 0.19 -4.59 13.29
N ASP A 73 -0.33 -4.05 14.40
CA ASP A 73 -1.69 -4.34 14.90
C ASP A 73 -2.78 -3.85 13.94
N LYS A 74 -2.52 -2.74 13.23
CA LYS A 74 -3.46 -2.16 12.25
C LYS A 74 -3.18 -2.56 10.80
N GLY A 75 -2.02 -3.17 10.52
CA GLY A 75 -1.55 -3.39 9.15
C GLY A 75 -1.32 -2.08 8.40
N GLU A 76 -0.82 -1.05 9.09
CA GLU A 76 -0.61 0.29 8.53
C GLU A 76 0.88 0.67 8.56
N ALA A 77 1.28 1.57 7.67
CA ALA A 77 2.63 2.14 7.70
C ALA A 77 2.62 3.61 7.28
N VAL A 78 3.43 4.42 7.94
CA VAL A 78 3.67 5.83 7.60
C VAL A 78 4.98 5.92 6.82
N PHE A 79 4.89 6.52 5.63
CA PHE A 79 6.01 6.80 4.74
C PHE A 79 6.34 8.29 4.85
N ASP A 80 7.46 8.61 5.48
CA ASP A 80 7.91 9.97 5.73
C ASP A 80 9.14 10.28 4.86
N PHE A 81 8.98 11.23 3.94
CA PHE A 81 10.00 11.68 2.99
C PHE A 81 10.65 13.00 3.41
N THR A 82 10.36 13.50 4.61
CA THR A 82 10.96 14.75 5.15
C THR A 82 12.39 14.54 5.62
#